data_AF-A0A8H6WCX7-F1
#
_entry.id   AF-A0A8H6WCX7-F1
#
_cell.length_a   1.000
_cell.length_b   1.000
_cell.length_c   1.000
_cell.angle_alpha   90.00
_cell.angle_beta   90.00
_cell.angle_gamma   90.00
#
_symmetry.space_group_name_H-M   'P 1'
#
loop_
_entity.id
_entity.type
_entity.pdbx_description
1 polymer ?
#
loop_
_entity_poly.entity_id
_entity_poly.type
_entity_poly.pdbx_seq_one_letter_code
_entity_poly.pdbx_strand_id
1 'polypeptide(L)'
;MHTLLQTLEKAGEEGIKMLCADKYFRQQHPILAAYLADHPECCLVSCCDENQYTGCEVHPNKRGDPISSPLRDPQQTLRILRQHASRLQPPEFEGLGLRHIDPFWKKLPHCNIYQCFQPDLLHQLHKGVFKDHTVSWATASLGGSNAANDRAIDKCFQIMVNHPSLRHFRQGISLVSQWTGNEYKNMEKVFLGVLSGVAGTQVLLCGARNP
;
A
#
# COMPACT_ATOMS: atom_id res chain seq x y z
N MET A 1 19.87 10.61 -0.10
CA MET A 1 19.92 9.13 -0.10
C MET A 1 21.21 8.55 -0.66
N HIS A 2 21.74 8.98 -1.81
CA HIS A 2 22.98 8.40 -2.39
C HIS A 2 24.16 8.37 -1.39
N THR A 3 24.49 9.49 -0.74
CA THR A 3 25.59 9.55 0.25
C THR A 3 25.39 8.60 1.43
N LEU A 4 24.14 8.40 1.87
CA LEU A 4 23.82 7.54 3.00
C LEU A 4 24.01 6.06 2.68
N LEU A 5 23.69 5.66 1.45
CA LEU A 5 23.68 4.25 1.04
C LEU A 5 24.91 3.86 0.19
N GLN A 6 25.84 4.78 -0.06
CA GLN A 6 27.01 4.54 -0.89
C GLN A 6 27.85 3.36 -0.38
N THR A 7 27.95 3.17 0.94
CA THR A 7 28.68 2.04 1.53
C THR A 7 28.02 0.70 1.25
N LEU A 8 26.70 0.68 1.01
CA LEU A 8 25.97 -0.54 0.63
C LEU A 8 26.26 -1.00 -0.79
N GLU A 9 26.73 -0.11 -1.69
CA GLU A 9 27.13 -0.52 -3.04
C GLU A 9 28.23 -1.59 -2.94
N LYS A 10 29.34 -1.24 -2.27
CA LYS A 10 30.46 -2.16 -2.08
C LYS A 10 30.11 -3.33 -1.15
N ALA A 11 29.42 -3.07 -0.05
CA ALA A 11 29.09 -4.11 0.93
C ALA A 11 28.10 -5.15 0.37
N GLY A 12 27.14 -4.75 -0.46
CA GLY A 12 26.20 -5.68 -1.09
C GLY A 12 26.86 -6.55 -2.16
N GLU A 13 27.84 -6.01 -2.90
CA GLU A 13 28.56 -6.73 -3.95
C GLU A 13 29.64 -7.68 -3.37
N GLU A 14 30.53 -7.16 -2.53
CA GLU A 14 31.68 -7.89 -2.01
C GLU A 14 31.36 -8.66 -0.71
N GLY A 15 30.30 -8.27 -0.01
CA GLY A 15 29.97 -8.79 1.31
C GLY A 15 30.86 -8.20 2.41
N ILE A 16 30.38 -8.26 3.65
CA ILE A 16 31.10 -7.86 4.85
C ILE A 16 31.03 -8.96 5.91
N LYS A 17 32.10 -9.14 6.70
CA LYS A 17 32.07 -10.06 7.85
C LYS A 17 31.20 -9.46 8.95
N MET A 18 30.10 -10.12 9.28
CA MET A 18 29.20 -9.72 10.37
C MET A 18 29.05 -10.86 11.39
N LEU A 19 28.92 -10.48 12.66
CA LEU A 19 28.61 -11.41 13.75
C LEU A 19 27.11 -11.71 13.75
N CYS A 20 26.76 -12.98 13.55
CA CYS A 20 25.38 -13.44 13.62
C CYS A 20 24.93 -13.71 15.06
N ALA A 21 23.62 -13.85 15.26
CA ALA A 21 23.03 -14.16 16.57
C ALA A 21 23.49 -15.51 17.16
N ASP A 22 23.93 -16.44 16.31
CA ASP A 22 24.54 -17.72 16.69
C ASP A 22 26.02 -17.59 17.14
N LYS A 23 26.54 -16.37 17.23
CA LYS A 23 27.92 -16.02 17.57
C LYS A 23 28.98 -16.40 16.51
N TYR A 24 28.58 -16.80 15.31
CA TYR A 24 29.51 -17.05 14.22
C TYR A 24 29.65 -15.83 13.30
N PHE A 25 30.87 -15.61 12.78
CA PHE A 25 31.10 -14.63 11.73
C PHE A 25 30.74 -15.22 10.37
N ARG A 26 29.90 -14.51 9.61
CA ARG A 26 29.54 -14.89 8.24
C ARG A 26 29.80 -13.71 7.31
N GLN A 27 30.15 -14.01 6.07
CA GLN A 27 30.16 -13.02 5.00
C GLN A 27 28.70 -12.76 4.61
N GLN A 28 28.23 -11.54 4.87
CA GLN A 28 26.86 -11.12 4.62
C GLN A 28 26.84 -9.99 3.61
N HIS A 29 25.84 -10.02 2.74
CA HIS A 29 25.65 -9.06 1.65
C HIS A 29 24.42 -8.21 1.99
N PRO A 30 24.57 -7.10 2.72
CA PRO A 30 23.46 -6.23 3.04
C PRO A 30 22.88 -5.60 1.77
N ILE A 31 21.56 -5.62 1.66
CA ILE A 31 20.82 -5.06 0.52
C ILE A 31 19.77 -4.07 1.03
N LEU A 32 19.31 -3.18 0.15
CA LEU A 32 18.10 -2.42 0.40
C LEU A 32 16.90 -3.36 0.29
N ALA A 33 16.37 -3.81 1.42
CA ALA A 33 15.24 -4.74 1.46
C ALA A 33 13.88 -4.03 1.52
N ALA A 34 13.78 -2.91 2.24
CA ALA A 34 12.54 -2.19 2.44
C ALA A 34 12.76 -0.68 2.44
N TYR A 35 11.79 0.05 1.88
CA TYR A 35 11.74 1.51 1.86
C TYR A 35 10.37 1.95 2.40
N LEU A 36 10.38 2.58 3.57
CA LEU A 36 9.18 3.09 4.24
C LEU A 36 9.02 4.57 3.87
N ALA A 37 7.97 4.87 3.13
CA ALA A 37 7.70 6.22 2.65
C ALA A 37 6.20 6.39 2.39
N ASP A 38 5.75 7.64 2.41
CA ASP A 38 4.42 7.97 1.92
C ASP A 38 4.36 7.86 0.38
N HIS A 39 3.16 8.00 -0.19
CA HIS A 39 2.97 7.85 -1.63
C HIS A 39 3.76 8.88 -2.46
N PRO A 40 3.76 10.19 -2.14
CA PRO A 40 4.58 11.16 -2.84
C PRO A 40 6.08 10.83 -2.85
N GLU A 41 6.63 10.39 -1.72
CA GLU A 41 8.03 9.98 -1.65
C GLU A 41 8.28 8.66 -2.40
N CYS A 42 7.35 7.69 -2.34
CA CYS A 42 7.43 6.49 -3.19
C CYS A 42 7.50 6.86 -4.68
N CYS A 43 6.66 7.78 -5.15
CA CYS A 43 6.69 8.27 -6.54
C CYS A 43 8.02 8.95 -6.89
N LEU A 44 8.57 9.75 -5.97
CA LEU A 44 9.89 10.36 -6.13
C LEU A 44 10.99 9.31 -6.30
N VAL A 45 11.02 8.31 -5.43
CA VAL A 45 12.03 7.26 -5.43
C VAL A 45 11.86 6.31 -6.61
N SER A 46 10.63 6.05 -7.04
CA SER A 46 10.29 5.21 -8.19
C SER A 46 10.46 5.91 -9.54
N CYS A 47 10.83 7.20 -9.52
CA CYS A 47 10.89 8.08 -10.68
C CYS A 47 9.57 8.21 -11.44
N CYS A 48 8.43 8.11 -10.75
CA CYS A 48 7.10 8.20 -11.35
C CYS A 48 6.39 9.50 -10.96
N ASP A 49 5.40 9.90 -11.75
CA ASP A 49 4.47 10.95 -11.38
C ASP A 49 3.58 10.53 -10.20
N GLU A 50 3.08 11.51 -9.44
CA GLU A 50 2.27 11.25 -8.24
C GLU A 50 0.92 10.58 -8.56
N ASN A 51 0.40 10.81 -9.77
CA ASN A 51 -0.79 10.11 -10.24
C ASN A 51 -0.49 8.70 -10.76
N GLN A 52 0.75 8.19 -10.70
CA GLN A 52 1.08 6.82 -11.11
C GLN A 52 1.08 5.85 -9.93
N TYR A 53 0.84 4.58 -10.22
CA TYR A 53 1.14 3.52 -9.26
C TYR A 53 2.59 3.09 -9.44
N THR A 54 3.32 2.98 -8.34
CA THR A 54 4.76 2.74 -8.36
C THR A 54 5.12 1.26 -8.57
N GLY A 55 4.22 0.33 -8.26
CA GLY A 55 4.53 -1.11 -8.37
C GLY A 55 4.37 -1.71 -9.77
N CYS A 56 3.48 -1.17 -10.61
CA CYS A 56 3.19 -1.69 -11.95
C CYS A 56 2.89 -0.57 -12.96
N GLU A 57 2.77 -0.94 -14.22
CA GLU A 57 2.56 -0.01 -15.35
C GLU A 57 1.07 0.29 -15.60
N VAL A 58 0.21 0.10 -14.60
CA VAL A 58 -1.24 0.28 -14.78
C VAL A 58 -1.58 1.74 -15.04
N HIS A 59 -2.31 1.99 -16.13
CA HIS A 59 -2.79 3.32 -16.46
C HIS A 59 -3.71 3.83 -15.34
N PRO A 60 -3.63 5.12 -14.91
CA PRO A 60 -4.43 5.66 -13.81
C PRO A 60 -5.94 5.39 -13.93
N ASN A 61 -6.48 5.54 -15.14
CA ASN A 61 -7.90 5.33 -15.44
C ASN A 61 -8.33 3.85 -15.52
N LYS A 62 -7.40 2.91 -15.27
CA LYS A 62 -7.64 1.47 -15.30
C LYS A 62 -7.41 0.81 -13.93
N ARG A 63 -7.13 1.61 -12.90
CA ARG A 63 -7.00 1.11 -11.53
C ARG A 63 -8.34 0.63 -11.01
N GLY A 64 -8.35 -0.55 -10.39
CA GLY A 64 -9.57 -1.18 -9.88
C GLY A 64 -10.29 -2.04 -10.92
N ASP A 65 -9.93 -1.97 -12.20
CA ASP A 65 -10.40 -2.92 -13.21
C ASP A 65 -9.74 -4.30 -12.96
N PRO A 66 -10.43 -5.41 -13.30
CA PRO A 66 -9.88 -6.76 -13.18
C PRO A 66 -8.87 -7.06 -14.31
N ILE A 67 -7.81 -6.25 -14.39
CA ILE A 67 -6.76 -6.35 -15.39
C ILE A 67 -5.44 -6.75 -14.75
N SER A 68 -4.65 -7.53 -15.48
CA SER A 68 -3.25 -7.76 -15.14
C SER A 68 -2.40 -6.69 -15.80
N SER A 69 -1.53 -6.06 -15.02
CA SER A 69 -0.58 -5.05 -15.49
C SER A 69 0.84 -5.51 -15.17
N PRO A 70 1.80 -5.35 -16.09
CA PRO A 70 3.18 -5.75 -15.84
C PRO A 70 3.79 -4.93 -14.69
N LEU A 71 4.57 -5.61 -13.85
CA LEU A 71 5.35 -4.96 -12.81
C LEU A 71 6.43 -4.08 -13.44
N ARG A 72 6.76 -2.98 -12.78
CA ARG A 72 7.84 -2.11 -13.25
C ARG A 72 9.19 -2.80 -13.11
N ASP A 73 10.03 -2.64 -14.13
CA ASP A 73 11.40 -3.12 -14.15
C ASP A 73 12.40 -1.96 -13.92
N PRO A 74 13.28 -2.04 -12.91
CA PRO A 74 14.32 -1.04 -12.66
C PRO A 74 15.22 -0.82 -13.88
N GLN A 75 15.58 -1.87 -14.62
CA GLN A 75 16.50 -1.75 -15.75
C GLN A 75 15.84 -1.00 -16.93
N GLN A 76 14.60 -1.34 -17.25
CA GLN A 76 13.78 -0.61 -18.22
C GLN A 76 13.67 0.86 -17.85
N THR A 77 13.36 1.17 -16.59
CA THR A 77 13.25 2.57 -16.13
C THR A 77 14.57 3.31 -16.29
N LEU A 78 15.69 2.74 -15.83
CA LEU A 78 17.02 3.34 -16.00
C LEU A 78 17.41 3.53 -17.47
N ARG A 79 16.97 2.65 -18.38
CA ARG A 79 17.20 2.78 -19.82
C ARG A 79 16.41 3.96 -20.39
N ILE A 80 15.12 4.07 -20.07
CA ILE A 80 14.25 5.15 -20.55
C ILE A 80 14.74 6.50 -20.03
N LEU A 81 15.11 6.58 -18.74
CA LEU A 81 15.68 7.81 -18.15
C LEU A 81 16.98 8.23 -18.86
N ARG A 82 17.87 7.28 -19.19
CA ARG A 82 19.12 7.56 -19.94
C ARG A 82 18.85 8.06 -21.36
N GLN A 83 17.88 7.48 -22.05
CA GLN A 83 17.47 7.91 -23.39
C GLN A 83 16.87 9.32 -23.36
N HIS A 84 15.98 9.58 -22.39
CA HIS A 84 15.37 10.89 -22.19
C HIS A 84 16.43 11.97 -21.84
N ALA A 85 17.37 11.67 -20.94
CA ALA A 85 18.48 12.56 -20.59
C ALA A 85 19.38 12.87 -21.81
N SER A 86 19.49 11.93 -22.75
CA SER A 86 20.18 12.09 -24.04
C SER A 86 19.35 12.83 -25.11
N ARG A 87 18.20 13.41 -24.74
CA ARG A 87 17.26 14.13 -25.63
C ARG A 87 16.62 13.27 -26.72
N LEU A 88 16.58 11.95 -26.56
CA LEU A 88 15.96 11.04 -27.53
C LEU A 88 14.42 11.00 -27.43
N GLN A 89 13.83 11.56 -26.36
CA GLN A 89 12.37 11.63 -26.13
C GLN A 89 11.64 10.29 -26.36
N PRO A 90 12.01 9.22 -25.63
CA PRO A 90 11.32 7.93 -25.77
C PRO A 90 9.84 8.07 -25.38
N PRO A 91 8.88 7.58 -26.19
CA PRO A 91 7.44 7.70 -25.90
C PRO A 91 7.05 7.03 -24.58
N GLU A 92 7.80 6.02 -24.14
CA GLU A 92 7.59 5.33 -22.87
C GLU A 92 7.82 6.25 -21.66
N PHE A 93 8.59 7.33 -21.80
CA PHE A 93 8.80 8.27 -20.69
C PHE A 93 7.48 8.92 -20.27
N GLU A 94 6.71 9.44 -21.23
CA GLU A 94 5.37 10.00 -20.97
C GLU A 94 4.35 8.88 -20.73
N GLY A 95 4.39 7.81 -21.54
CA GLY A 95 3.42 6.71 -21.46
C GLY A 95 3.42 5.99 -20.10
N LEU A 96 4.56 5.89 -19.45
CA LEU A 96 4.71 5.31 -18.10
C LEU A 96 4.64 6.35 -16.98
N GLY A 97 4.46 7.64 -17.31
CA GLY A 97 4.46 8.76 -16.37
C GLY A 97 5.74 8.83 -15.55
N LEU A 98 6.89 8.82 -16.22
CA LEU A 98 8.21 8.91 -15.58
C LEU A 98 8.63 10.37 -15.39
N ARG A 99 9.38 10.60 -14.33
CA ARG A 99 10.01 11.90 -14.03
C ARG A 99 11.50 11.83 -14.24
N HIS A 100 12.08 12.91 -14.75
CA HIS A 100 13.52 13.02 -14.95
C HIS A 100 14.24 13.21 -13.61
N ILE A 101 14.54 12.09 -12.96
CA ILE A 101 15.22 12.02 -11.66
C ILE A 101 16.42 11.10 -11.81
N ASP A 102 17.50 11.39 -11.08
CA ASP A 102 18.62 10.46 -10.95
C ASP A 102 18.42 9.56 -9.71
N PRO A 103 17.95 8.31 -9.86
CA PRO A 103 17.62 7.47 -8.73
C PRO A 103 18.86 7.02 -7.96
N PHE A 104 18.82 7.13 -6.63
CA PHE A 104 19.93 6.71 -5.76
C PHE A 104 20.20 5.20 -5.83
N TRP A 105 19.17 4.40 -6.14
CA TRP A 105 19.24 2.94 -6.16
C TRP A 105 19.89 2.39 -7.43
N LYS A 106 20.22 3.24 -8.42
CA LYS A 106 20.77 2.82 -9.72
C LYS A 106 22.08 2.01 -9.63
N LYS A 107 22.82 2.15 -8.52
CA LYS A 107 24.09 1.45 -8.26
C LYS A 107 23.99 0.40 -7.16
N LEU A 108 22.84 0.28 -6.49
CA LEU A 108 22.70 -0.68 -5.41
C LEU A 108 22.60 -2.10 -6.00
N PRO A 109 23.46 -3.04 -5.56
CA PRO A 109 23.44 -4.41 -6.05
C PRO A 109 22.15 -5.10 -5.57
N HIS A 110 21.61 -5.98 -6.43
CA HIS A 110 20.41 -6.78 -6.13
C HIS A 110 19.18 -5.96 -5.70
N CYS A 111 19.09 -4.69 -6.09
CA CYS A 111 18.00 -3.81 -5.70
C CYS A 111 16.91 -3.73 -6.77
N ASN A 112 15.71 -4.22 -6.43
CA ASN A 112 14.49 -3.86 -7.15
C ASN A 112 13.67 -2.88 -6.30
N ILE A 113 13.82 -1.59 -6.57
CA ILE A 113 13.19 -0.54 -5.76
C ILE A 113 11.67 -0.70 -5.65
N TYR A 114 11.01 -1.18 -6.71
CA TYR A 114 9.56 -1.35 -6.75
C TYR A 114 9.05 -2.45 -5.81
N GLN A 115 9.93 -3.38 -5.42
CA GLN A 115 9.64 -4.42 -4.43
C GLN A 115 10.03 -4.00 -3.00
N CYS A 116 10.79 -2.91 -2.84
CA CYS A 116 11.19 -2.41 -1.53
C CYS A 116 10.08 -1.61 -0.85
N PHE A 117 9.19 -0.98 -1.63
CA PHE A 117 8.10 -0.17 -1.08
C PHE A 117 7.20 -1.01 -0.18
N GLN A 118 7.04 -0.57 1.06
CA GLN A 118 6.09 -1.17 1.98
C GLN A 118 4.78 -0.39 1.94
N PRO A 119 3.64 -1.05 2.16
CA PRO A 119 2.36 -0.36 2.17
C PRO A 119 2.28 0.65 3.31
N ASP A 120 1.80 1.85 3.01
CA ASP A 120 1.44 2.83 4.03
C ASP A 120 0.24 2.30 4.83
N LEU A 121 0.46 2.01 6.11
CA LEU A 121 -0.57 1.47 6.99
C LEU A 121 -1.80 2.38 7.08
N LEU A 122 -1.61 3.70 7.13
CA LEU A 122 -2.73 4.62 7.30
C LEU A 122 -3.49 4.80 5.98
N HIS A 123 -2.81 5.29 4.95
CA HIS A 123 -3.49 5.71 3.72
C HIS A 123 -3.85 4.54 2.82
N GLN A 124 -3.01 3.50 2.74
CA GLN A 124 -3.27 2.37 1.87
C GLN A 124 -4.06 1.28 2.57
N LEU A 125 -3.65 0.85 3.77
CA LEU A 125 -4.32 -0.28 4.44
C LEU A 125 -5.60 0.13 5.16
N HIS A 126 -5.50 1.02 6.16
CA HIS A 126 -6.62 1.40 7.03
C HIS A 126 -7.68 2.23 6.30
N LYS A 127 -7.26 3.25 5.55
CA LYS A 127 -8.16 4.10 4.78
C LYS A 127 -8.55 3.44 3.46
N GLY A 128 -7.59 3.13 2.59
CA GLY A 128 -7.87 2.57 1.26
C GLY A 128 -8.54 1.21 1.30
N VAL A 129 -7.79 0.16 1.65
CA VAL A 129 -8.27 -1.22 1.59
C VAL A 129 -9.44 -1.44 2.54
N PHE A 130 -9.33 -0.99 3.79
CA PHE A 130 -10.37 -1.27 4.77
C PHE A 130 -11.57 -0.31 4.66
N LYS A 131 -11.39 1.00 4.89
CA LYS A 131 -12.54 1.93 4.91
C LYS A 131 -13.18 2.16 3.54
N ASP A 132 -12.38 2.45 2.51
CA ASP A 132 -12.90 2.91 1.22
C ASP A 132 -13.40 1.73 0.37
N HIS A 133 -12.75 0.57 0.48
CA HIS A 133 -13.16 -0.65 -0.23
C HIS A 133 -13.94 -1.63 0.64
N THR A 134 -13.31 -2.24 1.66
CA THR A 134 -13.92 -3.36 2.42
C THR A 134 -15.24 -2.96 3.08
N VAL A 135 -15.29 -1.81 3.77
CA VAL A 135 -16.51 -1.32 4.40
C VAL A 135 -17.57 -0.98 3.35
N SER A 136 -17.18 -0.29 2.27
CA SER A 136 -18.09 0.08 1.18
C SER A 136 -18.74 -1.15 0.53
N TRP A 137 -17.95 -2.16 0.16
CA TRP A 137 -18.45 -3.40 -0.44
C TRP A 137 -19.30 -4.22 0.53
N ALA A 138 -18.89 -4.33 1.78
CA ALA A 138 -19.67 -5.03 2.79
C ALA A 138 -21.04 -4.36 3.00
N THR A 139 -21.09 -3.03 3.09
CA THR A 139 -22.37 -2.29 3.17
C THR A 139 -23.21 -2.47 1.92
N ALA A 140 -22.61 -2.38 0.72
CA ALA A 140 -23.32 -2.60 -0.54
C ALA A 140 -23.90 -4.02 -0.66
N SER A 141 -23.25 -5.01 -0.05
CA SER A 141 -23.71 -6.41 -0.05
C SER A 141 -24.96 -6.64 0.78
N LEU A 142 -25.38 -5.67 1.62
CA LEU A 142 -26.59 -5.72 2.43
C LEU A 142 -27.86 -5.30 1.66
N GLY A 143 -27.87 -5.43 0.33
CA GLY A 143 -28.97 -4.96 -0.53
C GLY A 143 -28.80 -3.52 -1.01
N GLY A 144 -27.56 -3.06 -1.16
CA GLY A 144 -27.18 -1.75 -1.69
C GLY A 144 -26.75 -0.74 -0.63
N SER A 145 -26.08 0.32 -1.07
CA SER A 145 -25.77 1.47 -0.20
C SER A 145 -26.99 2.37 -0.11
N ASN A 146 -27.66 2.38 1.05
CA ASN A 146 -28.84 3.20 1.28
C ASN A 146 -28.94 3.62 2.75
N ALA A 147 -29.70 4.68 3.01
CA ALA A 147 -29.84 5.25 4.35
C ALA A 147 -30.48 4.31 5.38
N ALA A 148 -31.15 3.23 4.98
CA ALA A 148 -31.65 2.22 5.92
C ALA A 148 -30.51 1.30 6.39
N ASN A 149 -29.65 0.88 5.47
CA ASN A 149 -28.47 0.05 5.76
C ASN A 149 -27.43 0.81 6.59
N ASP A 150 -27.16 2.08 6.27
CA ASP A 150 -26.26 2.92 7.07
C ASP A 150 -26.78 3.06 8.51
N ARG A 151 -28.09 3.29 8.67
CA ARG A 151 -28.73 3.33 10.00
C ARG A 151 -28.65 2.00 10.74
N ALA A 152 -28.76 0.88 10.05
CA ALA A 152 -28.63 -0.45 10.65
C ALA A 152 -27.20 -0.71 11.14
N ILE A 153 -26.20 -0.36 10.32
CA ILE A 153 -24.78 -0.44 10.67
C ILE A 153 -24.47 0.46 11.87
N ASP A 154 -24.90 1.72 11.84
CA ASP A 154 -24.71 2.65 12.96
C ASP A 154 -25.36 2.12 14.24
N LYS A 155 -26.57 1.56 14.15
CA LYS A 155 -27.24 0.95 15.30
C LYS A 155 -26.43 -0.21 15.86
N CYS A 156 -25.85 -1.06 15.03
CA CYS A 156 -24.96 -2.13 15.48
C CYS A 156 -23.72 -1.59 16.19
N PHE A 157 -23.06 -0.57 15.65
CA PHE A 157 -21.96 0.11 16.34
C PHE A 157 -22.37 0.71 17.69
N GLN A 158 -23.57 1.27 17.80
CA GLN A 158 -24.10 1.89 19.02
C GLN A 158 -24.47 0.87 20.11
N ILE A 159 -24.92 -0.33 19.74
CA ILE A 159 -25.31 -1.37 20.70
C ILE A 159 -24.17 -2.34 21.05
N MET A 160 -23.00 -2.23 20.41
CA MET A 160 -21.83 -3.04 20.72
C MET A 160 -21.49 -2.94 22.22
N VAL A 161 -21.27 -4.09 22.85
CA VAL A 161 -20.92 -4.18 24.27
C VAL A 161 -19.64 -3.39 24.54
N ASN A 162 -19.66 -2.56 25.58
CA ASN A 162 -18.50 -1.81 26.02
C ASN A 162 -17.41 -2.77 26.50
N HIS A 163 -16.19 -2.60 25.98
CA HIS A 163 -15.02 -3.34 26.42
C HIS A 163 -13.85 -2.37 26.66
N PRO A 164 -13.08 -2.50 27.76
CA PRO A 164 -12.01 -1.55 28.08
C PRO A 164 -10.94 -1.35 26.99
N SER A 165 -10.72 -2.37 26.15
CA SER A 165 -9.72 -2.32 25.06
C SER A 165 -10.28 -1.93 23.68
N LEU A 166 -11.60 -1.68 23.57
CA LEU A 166 -12.28 -1.34 22.32
C LEU A 166 -12.93 0.03 22.42
N ARG A 167 -12.77 0.86 21.39
CA ARG A 167 -13.51 2.13 21.31
C ARG A 167 -14.99 1.84 21.03
N HIS A 168 -15.86 2.49 21.79
CA HIS A 168 -17.30 2.45 21.57
C HIS A 168 -17.75 3.62 20.70
N PHE A 169 -18.45 3.32 19.60
CA PHE A 169 -18.92 4.29 18.62
C PHE A 169 -20.36 4.72 18.92
N ARG A 170 -20.52 5.58 19.95
CA ARG A 170 -21.83 6.01 20.49
C ARG A 170 -22.80 6.64 19.50
N GLN A 171 -22.27 7.22 18.42
CA GLN A 171 -23.06 7.89 17.38
C GLN A 171 -23.03 7.10 16.06
N GLY A 172 -22.53 5.86 16.08
CA GLY A 172 -22.21 5.12 14.86
C GLY A 172 -20.96 5.66 14.18
N ILE A 173 -20.81 5.35 12.90
CA ILE A 173 -19.67 5.72 12.06
C ILE A 173 -20.06 6.69 10.93
N SER A 174 -21.34 6.79 10.57
CA SER A 174 -21.78 7.61 9.42
C SER A 174 -21.56 9.11 9.62
N LEU A 175 -21.52 9.59 10.87
CA LEU A 175 -21.26 10.99 11.20
C LEU A 175 -19.76 11.34 11.26
N VAL A 176 -18.87 10.34 11.14
CA VAL A 176 -17.42 10.57 11.21
C VAL A 176 -16.92 11.03 9.85
N SER A 177 -16.76 12.36 9.71
CA SER A 177 -16.25 13.00 8.48
C SER A 177 -14.73 12.98 8.40
N GLN A 178 -14.03 12.97 9.54
CA GLN A 178 -12.58 12.90 9.61
C GLN A 178 -12.16 11.73 10.50
N TRP A 179 -11.38 10.83 9.92
CA TRP A 179 -10.90 9.61 10.58
C TRP A 179 -9.42 9.73 10.90
N THR A 180 -9.07 9.42 12.14
CA THR A 180 -7.70 9.21 12.59
C THR A 180 -7.26 7.76 12.41
N GLY A 181 -5.95 7.51 12.36
CA GLY A 181 -5.41 6.14 12.32
C GLY A 181 -5.88 5.26 13.48
N ASN A 182 -6.08 5.83 14.67
CA ASN A 182 -6.60 5.09 15.81
C ASN A 182 -8.10 4.76 15.64
N GLU A 183 -8.88 5.62 14.99
CA GLU A 183 -10.30 5.35 14.71
C GLU A 183 -10.49 4.23 13.71
N TYR A 184 -9.70 4.21 12.62
CA TYR A 184 -9.71 3.10 11.68
C TYR A 184 -9.43 1.77 12.38
N LYS A 185 -8.32 1.69 13.14
CA LYS A 185 -7.95 0.48 13.89
C LYS A 185 -9.04 0.02 14.85
N ASN A 186 -9.74 0.94 15.50
CA ASN A 186 -10.82 0.57 16.42
C ASN A 186 -12.07 0.11 15.69
N MET A 187 -12.40 0.72 14.55
CA MET A 187 -13.49 0.28 13.68
C MET A 187 -13.20 -1.13 13.15
N GLU A 188 -11.99 -1.39 12.66
CA GLU A 188 -11.55 -2.70 12.16
C GLU A 188 -11.79 -3.84 13.15
N LYS A 189 -11.42 -3.62 14.42
CA LYS A 189 -11.57 -4.62 15.50
C LYS A 189 -13.01 -5.11 15.70
N VAL A 190 -13.99 -4.25 15.44
CA VAL A 190 -15.41 -4.53 15.73
C VAL A 190 -16.25 -4.74 14.47
N PHE A 191 -15.71 -4.42 13.30
CA PHE A 191 -16.48 -4.37 12.05
C PHE A 191 -17.11 -5.71 11.67
N LEU A 192 -16.40 -6.82 11.86
CA LEU A 192 -16.96 -8.14 11.60
C LEU A 192 -18.17 -8.45 12.50
N GLY A 193 -18.09 -8.06 13.77
CA GLY A 193 -19.21 -8.18 14.72
C GLY A 193 -20.40 -7.32 14.32
N VAL A 194 -20.14 -6.10 13.84
CA VAL A 194 -21.17 -5.21 13.30
C VAL A 194 -21.85 -5.83 12.08
N LEU A 195 -21.08 -6.33 11.12
CA LEU A 195 -21.64 -6.99 9.94
C LEU A 195 -22.49 -8.20 10.32
N SER A 196 -22.07 -9.00 11.30
CA SER A 196 -22.86 -10.14 11.79
C SER A 196 -24.21 -9.73 12.41
N GLY A 197 -24.33 -8.50 12.90
CA GLY A 197 -25.58 -7.97 13.47
C GLY A 197 -26.58 -7.47 12.42
N VAL A 198 -26.13 -7.24 11.18
CA VAL A 198 -26.96 -6.68 10.10
C VAL A 198 -27.16 -7.67 8.94
N ALA A 199 -26.16 -8.51 8.66
CA ALA A 199 -26.14 -9.40 7.51
C ALA A 199 -26.85 -10.73 7.79
N GLY A 200 -27.61 -11.24 6.81
CA GLY A 200 -28.01 -12.65 6.79
C GLY A 200 -26.79 -13.56 6.57
N THR A 201 -26.80 -14.77 7.13
CA THR A 201 -25.67 -15.72 7.19
C THR A 201 -24.96 -15.96 5.85
N GLN A 202 -25.66 -15.83 4.71
CA GLN A 202 -25.07 -16.04 3.38
C GLN A 202 -24.12 -14.91 2.93
N VAL A 203 -24.35 -13.66 3.35
CA VAL A 203 -23.49 -12.51 2.97
C VAL A 203 -22.13 -12.59 3.69
N LEU A 204 -22.11 -13.12 4.92
CA LEU A 204 -20.88 -13.31 5.71
C LEU A 204 -19.98 -14.41 5.11
N LEU A 205 -20.55 -15.40 4.43
CA LEU A 205 -19.82 -16.54 3.84
C LEU A 205 -19.09 -16.19 2.53
N CYS A 206 -19.57 -15.21 1.76
CA CYS A 206 -18.91 -14.78 0.51
C CYS A 206 -17.60 -14.02 0.73
N GLY A 207 -17.45 -13.30 1.86
CA GLY A 207 -16.21 -12.57 2.17
C GLY A 207 -14.99 -13.45 2.46
N ALA A 208 -15.21 -14.75 2.74
CA ALA A 208 -14.14 -15.71 3.05
C ALA A 208 -13.81 -16.68 1.90
N ARG A 209 -14.48 -16.55 0.74
CA ARG A 209 -14.43 -17.54 -0.36
C ARG A 209 -13.95 -17.01 -1.72
N ASN A 210 -13.47 -15.78 -1.81
CA ASN A 210 -12.77 -15.31 -3.02
C ASN A 210 -11.27 -15.22 -2.77
N PRO A 211 -10.49 -16.27 -3.12
CA PRO A 211 -9.04 -16.14 -3.35
C PRO A 211 -8.74 -15.37 -4.64
#